data_AF-A0A433PAC2-F1
#
_entry.id   AF-A0A433PAC2-F1
#
_cell.length_a   1.000
_cell.length_b   1.000
_cell.length_c   1.000
_cell.angle_alpha   90.00
_cell.angle_beta   90.00
_cell.angle_gamma   90.00
#
_symmetry.space_group_name_H-M   'P 1'
#
loop_
_entity.id
_entity.type
_entity.pdbx_description
1 polymer ?
#
loop_
_entity_poly.entity_id
_entity_poly.type
_entity_poly.pdbx_seq_one_letter_code
_entity_poly.pdbx_strand_id
1 'polypeptide(L)'
;MRTHYASDTSKSYYITGAPQCIYPDASLGPALNSAWFDMVMVQFYNNSCGLGYYSNNLAWNYGVWDYWATHVSVNPNVKILIGAPASSTASGSGYVALSQLQTIAQGTYNSARAFGGIMFWDASQAWQNPVGSKNYAQGTKAFLKSFGCSASSLPACTALAYNPGSDYSGNSEVTISGYTFINRWWTQGDNPATDFDTSGGWNIIGACGGSSPATTTSTTSTTSPTTSSSTTSTSTKPKTTTLSTTSTTSTTTTTTKTTSSPTATLTGNPGAHPPTTVPLPVSPPTRLPPIRSASTVHGRVGHCVPAVGYEHQLRIPGRCS
;
A
#
# COMPACT_ATOMS: atom_id res chain seq x y z
N MET A 1 26.89 10.90 -4.22
CA MET A 1 27.03 9.89 -3.14
C MET A 1 27.73 8.61 -3.60
N ARG A 2 27.10 7.71 -4.37
CA ARG A 2 27.70 6.40 -4.76
C ARG A 2 29.15 6.48 -5.26
N THR A 3 29.50 7.48 -6.07
CA THR A 3 30.87 7.71 -6.56
C THR A 3 31.91 7.86 -5.43
N HIS A 4 31.57 8.52 -4.32
CA HIS A 4 32.46 8.63 -3.15
C HIS A 4 32.52 7.31 -2.37
N TYR A 5 31.40 6.58 -2.28
CA TYR A 5 31.37 5.27 -1.62
C TYR A 5 32.21 4.23 -2.36
N ALA A 6 32.32 4.33 -3.69
CA ALA A 6 33.24 3.52 -4.49
C ALA A 6 34.73 3.87 -4.26
N SER A 7 35.04 5.08 -3.78
CA SER A 7 36.42 5.50 -3.47
C SER A 7 36.90 5.13 -2.07
N ASP A 8 36.03 4.61 -1.19
CA ASP A 8 36.40 4.12 0.14
C ASP A 8 36.01 2.64 0.32
N THR A 9 36.95 1.76 0.02
CA THR A 9 36.79 0.31 0.17
C THR A 9 36.98 -0.20 1.60
N SER A 10 37.24 0.67 2.59
CA SER A 10 37.46 0.25 3.98
C SER A 10 36.19 -0.20 4.71
N LYS A 11 35.01 0.18 4.20
CA LYS A 11 33.70 -0.15 4.80
C LYS A 11 32.58 -0.18 3.76
N SER A 12 31.50 -0.88 4.07
CA SER A 12 30.28 -0.83 3.27
C SER A 12 29.43 0.39 3.63
N TYR A 13 29.14 1.23 2.63
CA TYR A 13 28.16 2.31 2.72
C TYR A 13 26.81 1.87 2.14
N TYR A 14 25.72 2.43 2.69
CA TYR A 14 24.35 2.13 2.28
C TYR A 14 23.57 3.43 2.02
N ILE A 15 22.64 3.42 1.05
CA ILE A 15 21.67 4.50 0.80
C ILE A 15 20.28 3.97 1.08
N THR A 16 19.49 4.74 1.83
CA THR A 16 18.17 4.35 2.32
C THR A 16 17.16 5.46 2.13
N GLY A 17 15.92 5.12 1.78
CA GLY A 17 14.78 6.05 1.71
C GLY A 17 13.69 5.63 2.67
N ALA A 18 12.87 6.57 3.14
CA ALA A 18 11.74 6.32 4.03
C ALA A 18 10.45 6.99 3.52
N PRO A 19 9.91 6.57 2.35
CA PRO A 19 8.68 7.12 1.79
C PRO A 19 7.47 6.76 2.65
N GLN A 20 6.36 7.46 2.48
CA GLN A 20 5.05 7.01 2.97
C GLN A 20 4.52 5.85 2.12
N CYS A 21 3.56 5.07 2.62
CA CYS A 21 3.02 3.94 1.85
C CYS A 21 2.23 4.35 0.59
N ILE A 22 1.79 5.60 0.49
CA ILE A 22 1.17 6.16 -0.72
C ILE A 22 2.18 6.08 -1.87
N TYR A 23 1.82 5.35 -2.92
CA TYR A 23 2.65 5.17 -4.12
C TYR A 23 2.01 5.88 -5.33
N PRO A 24 2.78 6.62 -6.15
CA PRO A 24 4.17 7.01 -5.92
C PRO A 24 4.30 8.01 -4.76
N ASP A 25 5.37 7.91 -3.97
CA ASP A 25 5.63 8.88 -2.90
C ASP A 25 6.04 10.24 -3.51
N ALA A 26 5.33 11.31 -3.12
CA ALA A 26 5.49 12.63 -3.72
C ALA A 26 6.84 13.32 -3.41
N SER A 27 7.58 12.88 -2.38
CA SER A 27 8.86 13.48 -1.98
C SER A 27 10.07 12.70 -2.48
N LEU A 28 9.99 11.37 -2.46
CA LEU A 28 11.10 10.46 -2.78
C LEU A 28 10.91 9.72 -4.10
N GLY A 29 9.71 9.65 -4.69
CA GLY A 29 9.42 8.92 -5.93
C GLY A 29 10.40 9.20 -7.08
N PRO A 30 10.70 10.47 -7.42
CA PRO A 30 11.69 10.80 -8.45
C PRO A 30 13.11 10.29 -8.14
N ALA A 31 13.51 10.29 -6.87
CA ALA A 31 14.82 9.77 -6.45
C ALA A 31 14.84 8.23 -6.45
N LEU A 32 13.79 7.60 -5.93
CA LEU A 32 13.62 6.13 -5.91
C LEU A 32 13.74 5.55 -7.32
N ASN A 33 13.11 6.19 -8.31
CA ASN A 33 13.10 5.72 -9.70
C ASN A 33 14.36 6.07 -10.50
N SER A 34 15.34 6.78 -9.91
CA SER A 34 16.55 7.24 -10.62
C SER A 34 17.88 6.99 -9.89
N ALA A 35 17.85 6.56 -8.62
CA ALA A 35 19.05 6.36 -7.80
C ALA A 35 19.10 4.97 -7.15
N TRP A 36 20.32 4.48 -6.92
CA TRP A 36 20.55 3.20 -6.25
C TRP A 36 20.32 3.30 -4.74
N PHE A 37 19.18 2.77 -4.27
CA PHE A 37 18.88 2.49 -2.87
C PHE A 37 19.22 1.03 -2.53
N ASP A 38 19.74 0.77 -1.33
CA ASP A 38 19.92 -0.60 -0.83
C ASP A 38 18.70 -1.09 -0.04
N MET A 39 18.03 -0.16 0.67
CA MET A 39 16.82 -0.44 1.44
C MET A 39 15.84 0.72 1.36
N VAL A 40 14.53 0.41 1.38
CA VAL A 40 13.44 1.41 1.44
C VAL A 40 12.52 1.06 2.60
N MET A 41 12.31 2.00 3.52
CA MET A 41 11.60 1.82 4.78
C MET A 41 10.24 2.51 4.68
N VAL A 42 9.32 1.84 4.00
CA VAL A 42 8.01 2.39 3.65
C VAL A 42 7.17 2.57 4.91
N GLN A 43 6.77 3.80 5.22
CA GLN A 43 5.99 4.13 6.41
C GLN A 43 4.53 3.68 6.25
N PHE A 44 4.20 2.49 6.76
CA PHE A 44 2.85 1.92 6.73
C PHE A 44 1.99 2.43 7.91
N TYR A 45 1.95 3.75 8.09
CA TYR A 45 1.20 4.42 9.16
C TYR A 45 0.77 5.84 8.73
N ASN A 46 -0.09 6.48 9.55
CA ASN A 46 -0.78 7.75 9.25
C ASN A 46 -1.58 7.80 7.92
N ASN A 47 -1.72 6.68 7.20
CA ASN A 47 -2.28 6.58 5.86
C ASN A 47 -3.20 5.35 5.71
N SER A 48 -4.11 5.38 4.73
CA SER A 48 -5.06 4.28 4.44
C SER A 48 -4.41 2.98 3.98
N CYS A 49 -3.17 3.02 3.50
CA CYS A 49 -2.36 1.84 3.18
C CYS A 49 -1.61 1.23 4.38
N GLY A 50 -1.79 1.78 5.59
CA GLY A 50 -1.03 1.38 6.78
C GLY A 50 -1.43 0.04 7.41
N LEU A 51 -0.66 -0.37 8.43
CA LEU A 51 -0.76 -1.68 9.12
C LEU A 51 -2.16 -2.02 9.64
N GLY A 52 -2.96 -1.00 10.02
CA GLY A 52 -4.35 -1.19 10.46
C GLY A 52 -5.29 -1.70 9.37
N TYR A 53 -4.90 -1.58 8.09
CA TYR A 53 -5.69 -1.96 6.92
C TYR A 53 -5.20 -3.25 6.25
N TYR A 54 -4.31 -4.01 6.90
CA TYR A 54 -3.73 -5.25 6.36
C TYR A 54 -4.74 -6.28 5.82
N SER A 55 -5.92 -6.39 6.43
CA SER A 55 -6.99 -7.30 6.00
C SER A 55 -7.81 -6.79 4.81
N ASN A 56 -7.45 -5.65 4.21
CA ASN A 56 -8.10 -5.08 3.03
C ASN A 56 -7.12 -5.07 1.84
N ASN A 57 -7.30 -6.04 0.93
CA ASN A 57 -6.48 -6.20 -0.28
C ASN A 57 -6.57 -5.04 -1.28
N LEU A 58 -7.49 -4.08 -1.14
CA LEU A 58 -7.51 -2.85 -1.94
C LEU A 58 -6.66 -1.71 -1.35
N ALA A 59 -6.29 -1.82 -0.07
CA ALA A 59 -5.66 -0.77 0.71
C ALA A 59 -4.22 -1.13 1.14
N TRP A 60 -3.99 -2.33 1.67
CA TRP A 60 -2.64 -2.82 1.96
C TRP A 60 -1.88 -3.00 0.64
N ASN A 61 -0.84 -2.20 0.44
CA ASN A 61 -0.14 -2.07 -0.85
C ASN A 61 1.34 -2.46 -0.79
N TYR A 62 1.75 -3.32 0.15
CA TYR A 62 3.14 -3.80 0.17
C TYR A 62 3.53 -4.47 -1.16
N GLY A 63 2.60 -5.16 -1.82
CA GLY A 63 2.83 -5.74 -3.16
C GLY A 63 3.21 -4.70 -4.22
N VAL A 64 2.74 -3.44 -4.10
CA VAL A 64 3.13 -2.33 -4.99
C VAL A 64 4.61 -1.97 -4.80
N TRP A 65 5.06 -1.90 -3.54
CA TRP A 65 6.46 -1.63 -3.21
C TRP A 65 7.38 -2.82 -3.54
N ASP A 66 6.89 -4.06 -3.45
CA ASP A 66 7.61 -5.27 -3.90
C ASP A 66 7.71 -5.37 -5.43
N TYR A 67 6.66 -4.96 -6.15
CA TYR A 67 6.66 -4.87 -7.61
C TYR A 67 7.62 -3.78 -8.11
N TRP A 68 7.58 -2.58 -7.49
CA TRP A 68 8.56 -1.52 -7.72
C TRP A 68 10.01 -2.01 -7.51
N ALA A 69 10.26 -2.72 -6.41
CA ALA A 69 11.59 -3.23 -6.06
C ALA A 69 12.15 -4.23 -7.10
N THR A 70 11.27 -4.92 -7.82
CA THR A 70 11.64 -5.98 -8.76
C THR A 70 11.56 -5.58 -10.24
N HIS A 71 10.78 -4.55 -10.59
CA HIS A 71 10.55 -4.12 -11.97
C HIS A 71 11.02 -2.68 -12.28
N VAL A 72 11.20 -1.82 -11.27
CA VAL A 72 11.45 -0.37 -11.46
C VAL A 72 12.74 0.11 -10.81
N SER A 73 13.17 -0.50 -9.69
CA SER A 73 14.33 -0.01 -8.94
C SER A 73 15.66 -0.18 -9.68
N VAL A 74 16.49 0.86 -9.65
CA VAL A 74 17.87 0.86 -10.19
C VAL A 74 18.76 -0.21 -9.53
N ASN A 75 18.41 -0.65 -8.32
CA ASN A 75 19.04 -1.79 -7.65
C ASN A 75 18.09 -3.00 -7.63
N PRO A 76 18.32 -4.05 -8.45
CA PRO A 76 17.46 -5.25 -8.46
C PRO A 76 17.55 -6.09 -7.17
N ASN A 77 18.43 -5.72 -6.23
CA ASN A 77 18.57 -6.34 -4.91
C ASN A 77 18.08 -5.44 -3.76
N VAL A 78 17.38 -4.33 -4.05
CA VAL A 78 16.83 -3.44 -3.02
C VAL A 78 15.89 -4.20 -2.08
N LYS A 79 15.88 -3.84 -0.79
CA LYS A 79 15.01 -4.47 0.21
C LYS A 79 13.98 -3.51 0.80
N ILE A 80 12.72 -3.92 0.79
CA ILE A 80 11.59 -3.17 1.33
C ILE A 80 11.39 -3.58 2.80
N LEU A 81 11.46 -2.62 3.72
CA LEU A 81 11.16 -2.81 5.13
C LEU A 81 9.78 -2.23 5.44
N ILE A 82 9.02 -2.94 6.27
CA ILE A 82 7.77 -2.42 6.84
C ILE A 82 8.14 -1.36 7.89
N GLY A 83 7.94 -0.09 7.58
CA GLY A 83 8.00 1.00 8.55
C GLY A 83 6.76 0.99 9.45
N ALA A 84 6.96 0.86 10.75
CA ALA A 84 5.93 0.67 11.75
C ALA A 84 6.09 1.66 12.93
N PRO A 85 4.98 2.17 13.51
CA PRO A 85 5.03 2.86 14.80
C PRO A 85 5.37 1.85 15.89
N ALA A 86 6.30 2.20 16.78
CA ALA A 86 6.80 1.29 17.79
C ALA A 86 6.05 1.33 19.13
N SER A 87 5.08 2.25 19.26
CA SER A 87 4.14 2.37 20.38
C SER A 87 2.86 3.05 19.88
N SER A 88 1.80 3.05 20.69
CA SER A 88 0.57 3.81 20.43
C SER A 88 0.76 5.34 20.43
N THR A 89 1.86 5.85 20.96
CA THR A 89 2.21 7.28 21.03
C THR A 89 3.23 7.71 19.98
N ALA A 90 3.74 6.78 19.16
CA ALA A 90 4.77 7.08 18.16
C ALA A 90 4.23 7.79 16.90
N SER A 91 2.92 7.67 16.62
CA SER A 91 2.27 8.11 15.38
C SER A 91 0.83 8.54 15.65
N GLY A 92 0.24 9.38 14.79
CA GLY A 92 -1.18 9.72 14.88
C GLY A 92 -2.12 8.53 14.66
N SER A 93 -1.74 7.59 13.77
CA SER A 93 -2.45 6.31 13.59
C SER A 93 -1.56 5.23 12.98
N GLY A 94 -1.92 3.96 13.15
CA GLY A 94 -1.23 2.82 12.50
C GLY A 94 -0.39 1.93 13.42
N TYR A 95 -0.31 2.21 14.73
CA TYR A 95 0.21 1.26 15.71
C TYR A 95 -0.67 0.00 15.77
N VAL A 96 -0.04 -1.16 15.93
CA VAL A 96 -0.68 -2.47 16.06
C VAL A 96 -0.03 -3.25 17.20
N ALA A 97 -0.69 -4.27 17.74
CA ALA A 97 -0.07 -5.16 18.74
C ALA A 97 1.03 -6.04 18.09
N LEU A 98 1.99 -6.52 18.90
CA LEU A 98 3.11 -7.32 18.37
C LEU A 98 2.64 -8.57 17.62
N SER A 99 1.61 -9.25 18.13
CA SER A 99 1.02 -10.43 17.47
C SER A 99 0.44 -10.09 16.09
N GLN A 100 -0.17 -8.93 15.93
CA GLN A 100 -0.65 -8.45 14.62
C GLN A 100 0.53 -8.09 13.70
N LEU A 101 1.56 -7.41 14.20
CA LEU A 101 2.77 -7.12 13.40
C LEU A 101 3.48 -8.41 12.95
N GLN A 102 3.49 -9.45 13.79
CA GLN A 102 4.01 -10.77 13.45
C GLN A 102 3.19 -11.43 12.33
N THR A 103 1.85 -11.41 12.41
CA THR A 103 0.96 -11.90 11.34
C THR A 103 1.18 -11.16 10.02
N ILE A 104 1.25 -9.82 10.07
CA ILE A 104 1.50 -8.96 8.89
C ILE A 104 2.85 -9.33 8.25
N ALA A 105 3.91 -9.41 9.06
CA ALA A 105 5.25 -9.73 8.57
C ALA A 105 5.37 -11.17 8.05
N GLN A 106 4.66 -12.15 8.64
CA GLN A 106 4.64 -13.52 8.13
C GLN A 106 3.96 -13.62 6.77
N GLY A 107 2.77 -13.02 6.62
CA GLY A 107 2.03 -13.03 5.36
C GLY A 107 2.81 -12.31 4.27
N THR A 108 3.31 -11.11 4.57
CA THR A 108 4.16 -10.32 3.65
C THR A 108 5.42 -11.08 3.23
N TYR A 109 6.12 -11.73 4.16
CA TYR A 109 7.30 -12.55 3.84
C TYR A 109 6.98 -13.76 2.94
N ASN A 110 5.74 -14.26 2.97
CA ASN A 110 5.29 -15.35 2.11
C ASN A 110 4.81 -14.87 0.73
N SER A 111 4.50 -13.58 0.54
CA SER A 111 3.99 -13.00 -0.70
C SER A 111 4.85 -11.86 -1.27
N ALA A 112 6.15 -11.81 -0.94
CA ALA A 112 7.07 -10.76 -1.39
C ALA A 112 8.46 -11.31 -1.76
N ARG A 113 9.11 -10.69 -2.74
CA ARG A 113 10.46 -11.04 -3.22
C ARG A 113 11.56 -10.15 -2.59
N ALA A 114 11.21 -8.92 -2.26
CA ALA A 114 12.10 -7.88 -1.75
C ALA A 114 12.02 -7.68 -0.23
N PHE A 115 11.31 -8.54 0.53
CA PHE A 115 11.14 -8.37 1.97
C PHE A 115 12.48 -8.27 2.73
N GLY A 116 12.69 -7.13 3.39
CA GLY A 116 13.89 -6.80 4.15
C GLY A 116 13.75 -6.86 5.66
N GLY A 117 12.52 -6.94 6.20
CA GLY A 117 12.23 -6.89 7.64
C GLY A 117 11.39 -5.67 8.03
N ILE A 118 11.64 -5.14 9.23
CA ILE A 118 10.83 -4.08 9.86
C ILE A 118 11.72 -2.90 10.27
N MET A 119 11.23 -1.69 10.04
CA MET A 119 11.78 -0.43 10.55
C MET A 119 10.83 0.13 11.62
N PHE A 120 11.37 0.63 12.73
CA PHE A 120 10.61 1.26 13.80
C PHE A 120 10.84 2.76 13.92
N TRP A 121 9.73 3.50 13.87
CA TRP A 121 9.63 4.85 14.38
C TRP A 121 9.13 4.80 15.84
N ASP A 122 9.95 5.06 16.87
CA ASP A 122 11.40 5.25 16.86
C ASP A 122 12.08 4.30 17.89
N ALA A 123 13.40 4.44 18.08
CA ALA A 123 14.14 3.66 19.07
C ALA A 123 13.70 3.93 20.52
N SER A 124 13.29 5.16 20.87
CA SER A 124 12.79 5.47 22.22
C SER A 124 11.47 4.77 22.51
N GLN A 125 10.51 4.85 21.58
CA GLN A 125 9.20 4.23 21.68
C GLN A 125 9.32 2.70 21.69
N ALA A 126 10.14 2.13 20.81
CA ALA A 126 10.35 0.68 20.71
C ALA A 126 11.04 0.08 21.94
N TRP A 127 11.85 0.87 22.66
CA TRP A 127 12.53 0.43 23.86
C TRP A 127 11.63 0.48 25.10
N GLN A 128 10.76 1.50 25.18
CA GLN A 128 9.87 1.74 26.31
C GLN A 128 8.56 0.92 26.26
N ASN A 129 8.13 0.48 25.08
CA ASN A 129 6.92 -0.35 24.90
C ASN A 129 7.18 -1.84 25.28
N PRO A 130 6.59 -2.37 26.38
CA PRO A 130 6.83 -3.74 26.84
C PRO A 130 5.89 -4.75 26.19
N VAL A 131 6.40 -5.95 25.88
CA VAL A 131 5.62 -7.11 25.42
C VAL A 131 6.12 -8.37 26.10
N GLY A 132 5.41 -8.82 27.14
CA GLY A 132 5.85 -9.91 28.01
C GLY A 132 7.17 -9.56 28.70
N SER A 133 8.16 -10.44 28.62
CA SER A 133 9.51 -10.25 29.18
C SER A 133 10.50 -9.49 28.28
N LYS A 134 10.01 -8.82 27.23
CA LYS A 134 10.81 -8.11 26.22
C LYS A 134 10.22 -6.73 25.95
N ASN A 135 10.95 -5.86 25.24
CA ASN A 135 10.36 -4.69 24.58
C ASN A 135 9.94 -4.99 23.13
N TYR A 136 9.20 -4.08 22.51
CA TYR A 136 8.58 -4.24 21.19
C TYR A 136 9.61 -4.62 20.10
N ALA A 137 10.76 -3.96 20.07
CA ALA A 137 11.85 -4.28 19.14
C ALA A 137 12.51 -5.64 19.43
N GLN A 138 12.72 -6.00 20.70
CA GLN A 138 13.28 -7.31 21.09
C GLN A 138 12.32 -8.47 20.74
N GLY A 139 11.01 -8.27 20.92
CA GLY A 139 9.98 -9.24 20.51
C GLY A 139 9.96 -9.44 19.00
N THR A 140 9.92 -8.34 18.24
CA THR A 140 9.97 -8.34 16.77
C THR A 140 11.25 -9.00 16.24
N LYS A 141 12.41 -8.67 16.81
CA LYS A 141 13.71 -9.22 16.43
C LYS A 141 13.86 -10.72 16.76
N ALA A 142 13.20 -11.19 17.81
CA ALA A 142 13.14 -12.62 18.11
C ALA A 142 12.26 -13.37 17.09
N PHE A 143 11.19 -12.73 16.61
CA PHE A 143 10.31 -13.28 15.58
C PHE A 143 10.94 -13.29 14.18
N LEU A 144 11.50 -12.18 13.68
CA LEU A 144 12.11 -12.17 12.33
C LEU A 144 13.29 -13.15 12.18
N LYS A 145 13.90 -13.56 13.30
CA LYS A 145 14.88 -14.66 13.33
C LYS A 145 14.31 -16.04 13.03
N SER A 146 13.01 -16.30 13.28
CA SER A 146 12.41 -17.62 13.04
C SER A 146 12.16 -17.92 11.57
N PHE A 147 12.24 -16.92 10.68
CA PHE A 147 12.20 -17.12 9.22
C PHE A 147 13.46 -17.82 8.69
N GLY A 148 14.54 -17.86 9.49
CA GLY A 148 15.76 -18.60 9.17
C GLY A 148 16.61 -17.91 8.10
N CYS A 149 17.15 -18.72 7.19
CA CYS A 149 18.08 -18.29 6.12
C CYS A 149 17.66 -18.82 4.73
N SER A 150 16.53 -19.51 4.64
CA SER A 150 15.96 -20.04 3.39
C SER A 150 15.10 -18.96 2.73
N ALA A 151 15.03 -18.93 1.40
CA ALA A 151 14.01 -18.14 0.71
C ALA A 151 12.60 -18.71 1.00
N SER A 152 11.60 -17.85 1.17
CA SER A 152 10.20 -18.29 1.27
C SER A 152 9.72 -18.84 -0.08
N SER A 153 9.02 -19.97 -0.07
CA SER A 153 8.33 -20.48 -1.25
C SER A 153 7.03 -19.70 -1.44
N LEU A 154 7.01 -18.81 -2.45
CA LEU A 154 5.81 -18.06 -2.81
C LEU A 154 4.61 -19.00 -3.06
N PRO A 155 3.37 -18.59 -2.70
CA PRO A 155 2.17 -19.35 -3.01
C PRO A 155 2.01 -19.51 -4.52
N ALA A 156 1.38 -20.61 -4.95
CA ALA A 156 1.06 -20.80 -6.36
C ALA A 156 0.13 -19.68 -6.87
N CYS A 157 0.35 -19.20 -8.09
CA CYS A 157 -0.55 -18.25 -8.75
C CYS A 157 -1.90 -18.93 -8.99
N THR A 158 -2.95 -18.49 -8.29
CA THR A 158 -4.31 -19.08 -8.36
C THR A 158 -5.27 -18.33 -9.28
N ALA A 159 -5.13 -17.00 -9.37
CA ALA A 159 -5.96 -16.17 -10.24
C ALA A 159 -5.51 -16.23 -11.71
N LEU A 160 -6.47 -16.14 -12.63
CA LEU A 160 -6.24 -16.27 -14.08
C LEU A 160 -5.26 -15.21 -14.61
N ALA A 161 -4.58 -15.52 -15.71
CA ALA A 161 -3.77 -14.54 -16.42
C ALA A 161 -4.63 -13.34 -16.89
N TYR A 162 -4.14 -12.11 -16.71
CA TYR A 162 -4.82 -10.92 -17.21
C TYR A 162 -5.01 -10.96 -18.73
N ASN A 163 -6.17 -10.49 -19.21
CA ASN A 163 -6.53 -10.37 -20.62
C ASN A 163 -7.11 -8.97 -20.86
N PRO A 164 -6.48 -8.11 -21.70
CA PRO A 164 -6.98 -6.75 -21.95
C PRO A 164 -8.33 -6.70 -22.67
N GLY A 165 -8.74 -7.80 -23.32
CA GLY A 165 -10.06 -7.94 -23.95
C GLY A 165 -11.13 -8.55 -23.03
N SER A 166 -10.97 -8.46 -21.70
CA SER A 166 -11.93 -8.96 -20.71
C SER A 166 -12.40 -7.85 -19.77
N ASP A 167 -13.67 -7.93 -19.38
CA ASP A 167 -14.29 -7.07 -18.39
C ASP A 167 -14.03 -7.64 -16.99
N TYR A 168 -13.58 -6.80 -16.07
CA TYR A 168 -13.33 -7.18 -14.69
C TYR A 168 -14.24 -6.38 -13.76
N SER A 169 -15.17 -7.05 -13.07
CA SER A 169 -15.91 -6.42 -11.94
C SER A 169 -14.94 -6.08 -10.81
N GLY A 170 -15.23 -5.06 -9.99
CA GLY A 170 -14.37 -4.70 -8.86
C GLY A 170 -14.16 -5.86 -7.87
N ASN A 171 -12.94 -5.99 -7.34
CA ASN A 171 -12.42 -7.14 -6.59
C ASN A 171 -12.17 -8.42 -7.43
N SER A 172 -12.06 -8.32 -8.75
CA SER A 172 -11.51 -9.40 -9.58
C SER A 172 -10.01 -9.50 -9.37
N GLU A 173 -9.51 -10.72 -9.13
CA GLU A 173 -8.08 -11.01 -9.09
C GLU A 173 -7.57 -11.51 -10.46
N VAL A 174 -6.38 -11.06 -10.85
CA VAL A 174 -5.66 -11.51 -12.06
C VAL A 174 -4.16 -11.67 -11.78
N THR A 175 -3.44 -12.38 -12.65
CA THR A 175 -1.98 -12.51 -12.54
C THR A 175 -1.22 -11.99 -13.76
N ILE A 176 -0.09 -11.31 -13.49
CA ILE A 176 0.91 -10.86 -14.48
C ILE A 176 2.29 -11.04 -13.86
N SER A 177 3.27 -11.54 -14.63
CA SER A 177 4.70 -11.64 -14.24
C SER A 177 4.98 -12.26 -12.86
N GLY A 178 4.15 -13.21 -12.40
CA GLY A 178 4.30 -13.83 -11.07
C GLY A 178 3.89 -12.90 -9.92
N TYR A 179 2.92 -12.02 -10.13
CA TYR A 179 2.23 -11.22 -9.12
C TYR A 179 0.71 -11.33 -9.29
N THR A 180 -0.02 -11.31 -8.18
CA THR A 180 -1.49 -11.22 -8.15
C THR A 180 -1.92 -9.78 -7.94
N PHE A 181 -2.77 -9.29 -8.84
CA PHE A 181 -3.36 -7.96 -8.85
C PHE A 181 -4.86 -8.06 -8.56
N ILE A 182 -5.44 -7.01 -8.00
CA ILE A 182 -6.87 -6.90 -7.70
C ILE A 182 -7.38 -5.52 -8.12
N ASN A 183 -8.50 -5.44 -8.85
CA ASN A 183 -9.08 -4.15 -9.24
C ASN A 183 -9.99 -3.55 -8.16
N ARG A 184 -10.00 -2.22 -8.07
CA ARG A 184 -10.78 -1.45 -7.07
C ARG A 184 -12.22 -1.19 -7.51
N TRP A 185 -12.47 -1.14 -8.82
CA TRP A 185 -13.77 -0.91 -9.47
C TRP A 185 -13.84 -1.69 -10.79
N TRP A 186 -14.92 -1.53 -11.57
CA TRP A 186 -15.01 -2.17 -12.89
C TRP A 186 -13.96 -1.62 -13.86
N THR A 187 -13.21 -2.49 -14.53
CA THR A 187 -12.16 -2.11 -15.50
C THR A 187 -12.24 -2.94 -16.78
N GLN A 188 -11.82 -2.34 -17.90
CA GLN A 188 -11.67 -2.99 -19.21
C GLN A 188 -10.47 -2.34 -19.92
N GLY A 189 -9.50 -3.14 -20.38
CA GLY A 189 -8.29 -2.63 -21.05
C GLY A 189 -7.25 -1.94 -20.14
N ASP A 190 -7.62 -1.48 -18.95
CA ASP A 190 -6.70 -0.92 -17.95
C ASP A 190 -5.69 -1.99 -17.50
N ASN A 191 -4.40 -1.75 -17.74
CA ASN A 191 -3.34 -2.74 -17.52
C ASN A 191 -2.84 -2.72 -16.06
N PRO A 192 -3.02 -3.81 -15.28
CA PRO A 192 -2.58 -3.88 -13.89
C PRO A 192 -1.09 -3.61 -13.68
N ALA A 193 -0.23 -3.93 -14.66
CA ALA A 193 1.21 -3.71 -14.58
C ALA A 193 1.65 -2.24 -14.79
N THR A 194 0.70 -1.33 -15.05
CA THR A 194 0.96 0.13 -15.16
C THR A 194 -0.01 0.99 -14.36
N ASP A 195 -1.20 0.49 -14.03
CA ASP A 195 -2.29 1.20 -13.35
C ASP A 195 -2.46 0.75 -11.89
N PHE A 196 -1.33 0.52 -11.20
CA PHE A 196 -1.27 -0.03 -9.84
C PHE A 196 -1.01 1.01 -8.72
N ASP A 197 -1.02 2.31 -9.04
CA ASP A 197 -0.73 3.35 -8.05
C ASP A 197 -1.89 3.55 -7.05
N THR A 198 -1.81 4.54 -6.17
CA THR A 198 -2.83 4.76 -5.12
C THR A 198 -4.17 5.28 -5.66
N SER A 199 -4.19 5.84 -6.88
CA SER A 199 -5.36 6.39 -7.56
C SER A 199 -5.81 5.57 -8.78
N GLY A 200 -4.97 4.66 -9.29
CA GLY A 200 -5.28 3.77 -10.41
C GLY A 200 -6.35 2.72 -10.15
N GLY A 201 -6.73 1.96 -11.18
CA GLY A 201 -7.72 0.90 -11.14
C GLY A 201 -7.32 -0.33 -10.33
N TRP A 202 -6.02 -0.58 -10.13
CA TRP A 202 -5.50 -1.83 -9.54
C TRP A 202 -4.67 -1.63 -8.27
N ASN A 203 -4.64 -2.66 -7.41
CA ASN A 203 -3.66 -2.84 -6.35
C ASN A 203 -2.95 -4.20 -6.52
N ILE A 204 -1.81 -4.38 -5.85
CA ILE A 204 -1.02 -5.62 -5.90
C ILE A 204 -1.07 -6.32 -4.55
N ILE A 205 -1.64 -7.52 -4.51
CA ILE A 205 -1.75 -8.35 -3.29
C ILE A 205 -0.37 -8.90 -2.91
N GLY A 206 0.41 -9.35 -3.89
CA GLY A 206 1.77 -9.83 -3.68
C GLY A 206 2.28 -10.71 -4.83
N ALA A 207 3.50 -11.20 -4.65
CA ALA A 207 4.16 -12.14 -5.55
C ALA A 207 3.61 -13.57 -5.40
N CYS A 208 3.53 -14.29 -6.52
CA CYS A 208 3.16 -15.70 -6.59
C CYS A 208 4.18 -16.51 -7.43
N GLY A 209 4.11 -17.84 -7.34
CA GLY A 209 4.99 -18.79 -8.03
C GLY A 209 4.26 -19.74 -8.97
N GLY A 210 5.03 -20.45 -9.80
CA GLY A 210 4.49 -21.33 -10.84
C GLY A 210 4.04 -20.57 -12.10
N SER A 211 3.31 -21.25 -12.97
CA SER A 211 2.67 -20.65 -14.14
C SER A 211 1.24 -20.22 -13.79
N SER A 212 0.84 -19.02 -14.23
CA SER A 212 -0.54 -18.57 -14.15
C SER A 212 -1.49 -19.54 -14.85
N PRO A 213 -2.67 -19.86 -14.27
CA PRO A 213 -3.74 -20.55 -14.98
C PRO A 213 -4.11 -19.77 -16.24
N ALA A 214 -4.08 -20.46 -17.38
CA ALA A 214 -4.42 -19.86 -18.65
C ALA A 214 -5.91 -19.49 -18.68
N THR A 215 -6.21 -18.30 -19.19
CA THR A 215 -7.58 -17.84 -19.40
C THR A 215 -8.17 -18.64 -20.55
N THR A 216 -8.98 -19.66 -20.21
CA THR A 216 -9.68 -20.50 -21.19
C THR A 216 -10.72 -19.66 -21.93
N THR A 217 -10.31 -19.06 -23.05
CA THR A 217 -11.23 -18.42 -23.98
C THR A 217 -12.13 -19.49 -24.59
N SER A 218 -13.29 -19.71 -23.98
CA SER A 218 -14.37 -20.48 -24.55
C SER A 218 -14.87 -19.76 -25.81
N THR A 219 -14.29 -20.09 -26.96
CA THR A 219 -14.81 -19.70 -28.27
C THR A 219 -16.14 -20.42 -28.49
N THR A 220 -17.22 -19.82 -27.98
CA THR A 220 -18.59 -20.24 -28.26
C THR A 220 -18.78 -20.21 -29.77
N SER A 221 -18.80 -21.38 -30.40
CA SER A 221 -18.96 -21.50 -31.84
C SER A 221 -20.40 -21.13 -32.20
N THR A 222 -20.62 -19.87 -32.57
CA THR A 222 -21.93 -19.32 -32.95
C THR A 222 -22.44 -20.00 -34.23
N THR A 223 -23.13 -21.13 -34.07
CA THR A 223 -23.91 -21.76 -35.13
C THR A 223 -25.09 -20.86 -35.47
N SER A 224 -24.91 -20.07 -36.54
CA SER A 224 -25.94 -19.19 -37.09
C SER A 224 -27.11 -20.00 -37.68
N PRO A 225 -28.37 -19.79 -37.25
CA PRO A 225 -29.54 -20.25 -37.97
C PRO A 225 -29.99 -19.21 -39.01
N THR A 226 -30.35 -19.68 -40.20
CA THR A 226 -30.60 -18.88 -41.41
C THR A 226 -31.81 -17.95 -41.32
N THR A 227 -31.72 -16.83 -42.04
CA THR A 227 -32.79 -15.87 -42.35
C THR A 227 -34.11 -16.51 -42.78
N SER A 228 -35.24 -15.94 -42.34
CA SER A 228 -36.55 -16.02 -43.01
C SER A 228 -37.36 -14.76 -42.70
N SER A 229 -38.33 -14.39 -43.55
CA SER A 229 -39.02 -13.09 -43.50
C SER A 229 -40.45 -13.18 -44.06
N SER A 230 -41.25 -12.11 -43.85
CA SER A 230 -42.66 -11.95 -44.26
C SER A 230 -43.69 -12.76 -43.42
N THR A 231 -44.96 -12.36 -43.23
CA THR A 231 -45.69 -11.17 -43.75
C THR A 231 -46.77 -10.64 -42.77
N THR A 232 -47.28 -9.43 -43.06
CA THR A 232 -48.50 -8.72 -42.56
C THR A 232 -49.79 -9.58 -42.63
N SER A 233 -50.96 -9.29 -42.03
CA SER A 233 -51.65 -8.00 -41.79
C SER A 233 -52.96 -8.05 -40.94
N THR A 234 -53.34 -6.90 -40.33
CA THR A 234 -54.73 -6.41 -40.03
C THR A 234 -55.64 -7.24 -39.09
N SER A 235 -56.68 -6.70 -38.42
CA SER A 235 -57.10 -5.33 -38.02
C SER A 235 -58.31 -5.42 -37.06
N THR A 236 -58.48 -4.51 -36.09
CA THR A 236 -59.68 -3.62 -35.98
C THR A 236 -59.60 -2.67 -34.77
N LYS A 237 -60.29 -1.52 -34.86
CA LYS A 237 -60.40 -0.44 -33.85
C LYS A 237 -61.74 0.28 -34.04
N PRO A 238 -62.44 0.71 -32.96
CA PRO A 238 -62.72 2.16 -32.77
C PRO A 238 -62.40 2.61 -31.31
N LYS A 239 -61.75 3.77 -31.05
CA LYS A 239 -62.31 5.15 -30.87
C LYS A 239 -62.86 5.32 -29.41
N THR A 240 -62.74 6.42 -28.64
CA THR A 240 -62.67 7.87 -28.95
C THR A 240 -62.08 8.68 -27.74
N THR A 241 -61.09 9.57 -27.98
CA THR A 241 -60.88 10.97 -27.48
C THR A 241 -61.20 11.35 -25.99
N THR A 242 -60.44 12.18 -25.24
CA THR A 242 -60.11 13.61 -25.47
C THR A 242 -58.97 14.15 -24.55
N LEU A 243 -58.43 15.35 -24.87
CA LEU A 243 -57.51 16.19 -24.06
C LEU A 243 -58.30 16.93 -22.92
N SER A 244 -57.83 17.87 -22.07
CA SER A 244 -56.60 18.69 -21.99
C SER A 244 -56.43 19.48 -20.64
N THR A 245 -55.18 19.85 -20.29
CA THR A 245 -54.69 21.11 -19.61
C THR A 245 -55.14 21.66 -18.22
N THR A 246 -54.12 22.10 -17.45
CA THR A 246 -53.99 23.27 -16.49
C THR A 246 -54.75 23.41 -15.13
N SER A 247 -53.99 23.23 -14.04
CA SER A 247 -53.54 24.24 -13.02
C SER A 247 -54.43 24.92 -11.94
N THR A 248 -53.73 25.26 -10.83
CA THR A 248 -53.83 26.46 -9.93
C THR A 248 -54.79 26.56 -8.71
N THR A 249 -54.17 26.44 -7.50
CA THR A 249 -54.18 27.45 -6.38
C THR A 249 -55.21 27.43 -5.22
N SER A 250 -54.68 27.39 -3.97
CA SER A 250 -55.23 27.94 -2.68
C SER A 250 -56.47 27.27 -2.02
N THR A 251 -56.84 27.37 -0.72
CA THR A 251 -56.42 28.13 0.52
C THR A 251 -57.03 27.41 1.78
N THR A 252 -56.84 27.64 3.12
CA THR A 252 -56.02 28.51 4.02
C THR A 252 -55.92 27.87 5.46
N THR A 253 -54.85 28.11 6.24
CA THR A 253 -54.77 28.08 7.76
C THR A 253 -55.06 26.75 8.52
N THR A 254 -54.59 26.49 9.77
CA THR A 254 -54.37 27.39 10.94
C THR A 254 -53.16 27.06 11.84
N THR A 255 -52.28 28.06 11.99
CA THR A 255 -51.49 28.53 13.16
C THR A 255 -51.15 27.65 14.39
N THR A 256 -49.85 27.55 14.72
CA THR A 256 -49.29 27.91 16.06
C THR A 256 -47.76 28.20 16.00
N LYS A 257 -47.22 28.96 16.97
CA LYS A 257 -45.78 29.35 17.09
C LYS A 257 -44.99 28.34 17.97
N THR A 258 -43.68 28.40 18.29
CA THR A 258 -42.59 29.43 18.29
C THR A 258 -41.23 28.66 18.43
N THR A 259 -39.98 29.13 18.23
CA THR A 259 -39.33 30.43 17.95
C THR A 259 -37.95 30.21 17.28
N SER A 260 -37.48 31.08 16.38
CA SER A 260 -36.04 31.35 16.14
C SER A 260 -35.84 32.68 15.39
N SER A 261 -34.70 33.36 15.59
CA SER A 261 -34.39 34.71 15.06
C SER A 261 -32.95 35.14 15.43
N PRO A 262 -32.22 35.98 14.65
CA PRO A 262 -32.24 36.11 13.18
C PRO A 262 -30.83 36.14 12.55
N THR A 263 -30.81 36.23 11.21
CA THR A 263 -29.67 36.41 10.30
C THR A 263 -28.81 37.67 10.53
N ALA A 264 -27.52 37.59 10.17
CA ALA A 264 -26.76 38.73 9.66
C ALA A 264 -25.89 38.29 8.45
N THR A 265 -25.91 39.06 7.36
CA THR A 265 -25.16 38.81 6.12
C THR A 265 -24.35 40.04 5.77
N LEU A 266 -23.04 39.89 5.51
CA LEU A 266 -22.19 40.93 4.90
C LEU A 266 -21.22 40.31 3.89
N THR A 267 -20.78 41.14 2.95
CA THR A 267 -19.99 40.78 1.76
C THR A 267 -18.52 41.18 1.89
N GLY A 268 -17.61 40.43 1.25
CA GLY A 268 -16.19 40.77 1.18
C GLY A 268 -15.39 39.81 0.29
N ASN A 269 -14.51 40.36 -0.55
CA ASN A 269 -13.59 39.60 -1.43
C ASN A 269 -12.26 39.29 -0.67
N PRO A 270 -11.43 38.31 -1.06
CA PRO A 270 -10.34 37.83 -0.22
C PRO A 270 -9.13 38.77 -0.18
N GLY A 271 -8.51 38.87 1.01
CA GLY A 271 -7.24 39.55 1.26
C GLY A 271 -6.21 38.60 1.88
N ALA A 272 -4.92 38.89 1.67
CA ALA A 272 -3.83 37.97 1.99
C ALA A 272 -3.66 37.66 3.49
N HIS A 273 -3.32 36.40 3.82
CA HIS A 273 -2.82 36.01 5.13
C HIS A 273 -1.30 36.28 5.25
N PRO A 274 -0.81 36.93 6.32
CA PRO A 274 0.61 36.96 6.65
C PRO A 274 1.07 35.65 7.34
N PRO A 275 2.36 35.30 7.26
CA PRO A 275 2.89 34.08 7.88
C PRO A 275 3.13 34.24 9.38
N THR A 276 2.51 33.37 10.20
CA THR A 276 2.72 33.34 11.66
C THR A 276 3.76 32.28 12.03
N THR A 277 5.01 32.68 12.26
CA THR A 277 6.07 31.77 12.70
C THR A 277 5.99 31.46 14.20
N VAL A 278 5.68 30.21 14.57
CA VAL A 278 5.72 29.72 15.96
C VAL A 278 7.04 28.96 16.20
N PRO A 279 7.88 29.38 17.15
CA PRO A 279 9.12 28.66 17.46
C PRO A 279 8.85 27.31 18.16
N LEU A 280 9.58 26.26 17.76
CA LEU A 280 9.62 24.99 18.50
C LEU A 280 10.56 25.10 19.71
N PRO A 281 10.22 24.54 20.88
CA PRO A 281 11.09 24.54 22.05
C PRO A 281 12.25 23.55 21.85
N VAL A 282 13.49 24.04 21.91
CA VAL A 282 14.70 23.22 21.74
C VAL A 282 15.16 22.69 23.10
N SER A 283 14.97 21.38 23.34
CA SER A 283 15.53 20.68 24.50
C SER A 283 16.80 19.91 24.09
N PRO A 284 17.90 19.99 24.86
CA PRO A 284 19.14 19.29 24.53
C PRO A 284 19.01 17.76 24.71
N PRO A 285 19.66 16.93 23.87
CA PRO A 285 19.53 15.48 23.93
C PRO A 285 20.26 14.88 25.13
N THR A 286 19.53 14.19 26.00
CA THR A 286 20.10 13.44 27.13
C THR A 286 21.01 12.31 26.63
N ARG A 287 22.28 12.33 27.06
CA ARG A 287 23.33 11.43 26.56
C ARG A 287 23.10 9.98 27.02
N LEU A 288 22.53 9.14 26.15
CA LEU A 288 22.44 7.70 26.37
C LEU A 288 23.84 7.06 26.56
N PRO A 289 23.99 6.08 27.46
CA PRO A 289 25.27 5.41 27.70
C PRO A 289 25.67 4.52 26.52
N PRO A 290 26.97 4.37 26.22
CA PRO A 290 27.45 3.56 25.10
C PRO A 290 27.21 2.07 25.37
N ILE A 291 26.48 1.41 24.46
CA ILE A 291 26.31 -0.04 24.47
C ILE A 291 27.66 -0.68 24.14
N ARG A 292 28.20 -1.50 25.06
CA ARG A 292 29.51 -2.16 24.89
C ARG A 292 29.56 -3.03 23.62
N SER A 293 30.65 -2.94 22.88
CA SER A 293 30.98 -3.88 21.81
C SER A 293 31.12 -5.31 22.36
N ALA A 294 30.54 -6.27 21.67
CA ALA A 294 30.82 -7.70 21.86
C ALA A 294 31.93 -8.13 20.89
N SER A 295 32.79 -9.05 21.33
CA SER A 295 34.05 -9.38 20.67
C SER A 295 33.91 -10.04 19.28
N THR A 296 34.96 -9.89 18.49
CA THR A 296 35.22 -10.62 17.25
C THR A 296 35.14 -12.13 17.45
N VAL A 297 34.43 -12.83 16.55
CA VAL A 297 34.55 -14.27 16.32
C VAL A 297 34.72 -14.49 14.82
N HIS A 298 35.71 -15.29 14.41
CA HIS A 298 35.88 -15.69 13.02
C HIS A 298 35.10 -16.97 12.73
N GLY A 299 34.34 -16.99 11.64
CA GLY A 299 33.63 -18.17 11.13
C GLY A 299 32.80 -17.82 9.89
N ARG A 300 32.90 -18.64 8.84
CA ARG A 300 31.97 -18.64 7.68
C ARG A 300 30.64 -19.24 8.20
N VAL A 301 29.44 -18.81 7.79
CA VAL A 301 28.92 -18.56 6.42
C VAL A 301 28.02 -17.30 6.41
N GLY A 302 27.90 -16.61 5.26
CA GLY A 302 27.06 -15.40 5.11
C GLY A 302 25.61 -15.71 4.72
N HIS A 303 24.64 -15.25 5.51
CA HIS A 303 23.20 -15.47 5.28
C HIS A 303 22.34 -14.23 5.61
N CYS A 304 21.23 -14.09 4.87
CA CYS A 304 20.35 -12.94 4.90
C CYS A 304 19.12 -13.17 5.80
N VAL A 305 19.14 -12.62 7.03
CA VAL A 305 18.01 -12.67 7.99
C VAL A 305 17.27 -11.34 8.02
N PRO A 306 15.92 -11.27 7.93
CA PRO A 306 15.21 -9.99 7.91
C PRO A 306 15.52 -9.08 9.11
N ALA A 307 15.74 -7.80 8.82
CA ALA A 307 16.27 -6.81 9.75
C ALA A 307 15.21 -6.31 10.76
N VAL A 308 15.69 -5.87 11.93
CA VAL A 308 15.00 -4.83 12.71
C VAL A 308 15.89 -3.60 12.70
N GLY A 309 15.37 -2.51 12.14
CA GLY A 309 16.02 -1.21 12.13
C GLY A 309 15.18 -0.15 12.83
N TYR A 310 15.80 1.01 13.06
CA TYR A 310 15.16 2.28 13.39
C TYR A 310 15.55 3.28 12.31
N GLU A 311 14.74 4.31 12.08
CA GLU A 311 14.97 5.31 11.01
C GLU A 311 16.35 6.01 11.07
N HIS A 312 17.00 6.02 12.25
CA HIS A 312 18.35 6.55 12.43
C HIS A 312 19.40 5.51 12.90
N GLN A 313 19.02 4.23 13.08
CA GLN A 313 19.93 3.15 13.48
C GLN A 313 19.46 1.78 12.96
N LEU A 314 20.09 1.28 11.89
CA LEU A 314 19.85 -0.09 11.40
C LEU A 314 20.97 -1.06 11.78
N ARG A 315 20.59 -2.27 12.22
CA ARG A 315 21.44 -3.46 12.12
C ARG A 315 20.96 -4.31 10.95
N ILE A 316 21.57 -4.06 9.80
CA ILE A 316 21.36 -4.82 8.55
C ILE A 316 21.87 -6.26 8.76
N PRO A 317 21.24 -7.30 8.17
CA PRO A 317 21.85 -8.62 8.06
C PRO A 317 23.19 -8.62 7.31
N GLY A 318 23.89 -9.75 7.41
CA GLY A 318 25.04 -10.01 6.54
C GLY A 318 24.60 -10.06 5.07
N ARG A 319 25.48 -9.62 4.17
CA ARG A 319 25.32 -9.89 2.74
C ARG A 319 25.38 -11.41 2.53
N CYS A 320 24.47 -11.93 1.70
CA CYS A 320 24.69 -13.19 1.03
C CYS A 320 25.77 -12.98 -0.05
N SER A 321 26.64 -13.97 -0.24
CA SER A 321 27.76 -13.99 -1.19
C SER A 321 27.73 -15.26 -2.01
#